data_AF-A0A527FUJ6-F1
#
_entry.id   AF-A0A527FUJ6-F1
#
_cell.length_a   1.000
_cell.length_b   1.000
_cell.length_c   1.000
_cell.angle_alpha   90.00
_cell.angle_beta   90.00
_cell.angle_gamma   90.00
#
_symmetry.space_group_name_H-M   'P 1'
#
loop_
_entity.id
_entity.type
_entity.pdbx_description
1 polymer ?
#
loop_
_entity_poly.entity_id
_entity_poly.type
_entity_poly.pdbx_seq_one_letter_code
_entity_poly.pdbx_strand_id
1 'polypeptide(L)'
;VIAAADPARIPRATKNQAEINGSRAAHRRDGAAVAKLLCWLERQKPGSLDEIAVVTRLEEQRRRTGEETQMPLRDVSFDTISGAGPN
;
A
#
# COMPACT_ATOMS: atom_id res chain seq x y z
N VAL A 1 -15.99 3.24 34.37
CA VAL A 1 -15.72 2.49 33.12
C VAL A 1 -16.25 1.08 33.33
N ILE A 2 -17.09 0.57 32.43
CA ILE A 2 -17.57 -0.82 32.50
C ILE A 2 -16.65 -1.67 31.62
N ALA A 3 -16.08 -2.74 32.19
CA ALA A 3 -15.30 -3.70 31.42
C ALA A 3 -16.24 -4.58 30.60
N ALA A 4 -16.43 -4.22 29.33
CA ALA A 4 -17.22 -4.98 28.35
C ALA A 4 -16.55 -4.92 26.98
N ALA A 5 -16.86 -5.89 26.12
CA ALA A 5 -16.37 -5.88 24.74
C ALA A 5 -17.00 -4.72 23.96
N ASP A 6 -16.21 -4.07 23.09
CA ASP A 6 -16.72 -3.05 22.17
C ASP A 6 -17.80 -3.67 21.28
N PRO A 7 -19.07 -3.21 21.37
CA PRO A 7 -20.17 -3.76 20.58
C PRO A 7 -19.97 -3.60 19.07
N ALA A 8 -19.14 -2.65 18.64
CA ALA A 8 -18.83 -2.41 17.23
C ALA A 8 -17.65 -3.26 16.71
N ARG A 9 -16.97 -4.04 17.56
CA ARG A 9 -15.81 -4.84 17.15
C ARG A 9 -16.15 -5.91 16.11
N ILE A 10 -17.17 -6.73 16.36
CA ILE A 10 -17.59 -7.80 15.43
C ILE A 10 -18.23 -7.21 14.17
N PRO A 11 -19.15 -6.22 14.26
CA PRO A 11 -19.71 -5.58 13.06
C PRO A 11 -18.65 -5.00 12.11
N ARG A 12 -17.60 -4.33 12.61
CA ARG A 12 -16.52 -3.81 11.74
C ARG A 12 -15.55 -4.90 11.25
N ALA A 13 -15.51 -6.06 11.91
CA ALA A 13 -14.71 -7.19 11.45
C ALA A 13 -15.31 -7.82 10.18
N THR A 14 -16.65 -7.91 10.11
CA THR A 14 -17.40 -8.46 8.98
C THR A 14 -17.81 -7.36 8.01
N LYS A 15 -17.04 -7.22 6.92
CA LYS A 15 -17.24 -6.12 5.97
C LYS A 15 -18.55 -6.31 5.20
N ASN A 16 -19.28 -5.21 5.01
CA ASN A 16 -20.44 -5.20 4.12
C ASN A 16 -19.99 -5.14 2.65
N GLN A 17 -20.94 -5.26 1.73
CA GLN A 17 -20.65 -5.32 0.30
C GLN A 17 -19.96 -4.06 -0.24
N ALA A 18 -20.32 -2.88 0.28
CA ALA A 18 -19.70 -1.61 -0.14
C ALA A 18 -18.24 -1.53 0.32
N GLU A 19 -17.95 -1.92 1.56
CA GLU A 19 -16.58 -1.99 2.10
C GLU A 19 -15.73 -2.99 1.31
N ILE A 20 -16.26 -4.18 1.01
CA ILE A 20 -15.56 -5.19 0.19
C ILE A 20 -15.23 -4.63 -1.19
N ASN A 21 -16.19 -3.96 -1.84
CA ASN A 21 -15.99 -3.38 -3.16
C ASN A 21 -14.93 -2.26 -3.13
N GLY A 22 -14.96 -1.43 -2.09
CA GLY A 22 -13.95 -0.40 -1.83
C GLY A 22 -12.54 -1.00 -1.65
N SER A 23 -12.40 -2.03 -0.81
CA SER A 23 -11.13 -2.72 -0.60
C SER A 23 -10.59 -3.35 -1.89
N ARG A 24 -11.46 -3.99 -2.70
CA ARG A 24 -11.06 -4.54 -4.01
C ARG A 24 -10.58 -3.44 -4.96
N ALA A 25 -11.26 -2.31 -5.01
CA ALA A 25 -10.83 -1.17 -5.83
C ALA A 25 -9.51 -0.55 -5.35
N ALA A 26 -9.29 -0.46 -4.03
CA ALA A 26 -8.03 -0.02 -3.45
C ALA A 26 -6.88 -0.97 -3.82
N HIS A 27 -7.06 -2.29 -3.63
CA HIS A 27 -6.04 -3.28 -4.01
C HIS A 27 -5.72 -3.30 -5.50
N ARG A 28 -6.70 -3.07 -6.38
CA ARG A 28 -6.43 -2.96 -7.83
C ARG A 28 -5.50 -1.79 -8.15
N ARG A 29 -5.72 -0.63 -7.51
CA ARG A 29 -4.85 0.55 -7.69
C ARG A 29 -3.47 0.32 -7.11
N ASP A 30 -3.38 -0.23 -5.89
CA ASP A 30 -2.08 -0.53 -5.27
C ASP A 30 -1.30 -1.59 -6.07
N GLY A 31 -1.97 -2.61 -6.59
CA GLY A 31 -1.37 -3.62 -7.47
C GLY A 31 -0.76 -3.02 -8.74
N ALA A 32 -1.42 -2.03 -9.34
CA ALA A 32 -0.85 -1.30 -10.48
C ALA A 32 0.39 -0.49 -10.08
N ALA A 33 0.38 0.17 -8.91
CA ALA A 33 1.55 0.88 -8.40
C ALA A 33 2.74 -0.05 -8.13
N VAL A 34 2.50 -1.22 -7.54
CA VAL A 34 3.52 -2.25 -7.30
C VAL A 34 4.07 -2.78 -8.62
N ALA A 35 3.22 -3.09 -9.61
CA ALA A 35 3.68 -3.55 -10.91
C ALA A 35 4.57 -2.52 -11.63
N LYS A 36 4.21 -1.22 -11.55
CA LYS A 36 5.05 -0.13 -12.07
C LYS A 36 6.39 -0.04 -11.34
N LEU A 37 6.40 -0.17 -10.01
CA LEU A 37 7.64 -0.20 -9.23
C LEU A 37 8.54 -1.35 -9.65
N LEU A 38 8.01 -2.57 -9.76
CA LEU A 38 8.79 -3.76 -10.12
C LEU A 38 9.40 -3.62 -11.53
N CYS A 39 8.62 -3.14 -12.49
CA CYS A 39 9.10 -2.84 -13.84
C CYS A 39 10.20 -1.75 -13.84
N TRP A 40 10.09 -0.74 -12.98
CA TRP A 40 11.13 0.26 -12.80
C TRP A 40 12.40 -0.34 -12.16
N LEU A 41 12.23 -1.16 -11.12
CA LEU A 41 13.33 -1.76 -10.34
C LEU A 41 14.16 -2.71 -11.19
N GLU A 42 13.52 -3.51 -12.04
CA GLU A 42 14.17 -4.41 -13.00
C GLU A 42 15.18 -3.68 -13.91
N ARG A 43 14.92 -2.41 -14.23
CA ARG A 43 15.76 -1.61 -15.13
C ARG A 43 16.96 -0.96 -14.43
N GLN A 44 17.11 -1.14 -13.12
CA GLN A 44 18.16 -0.51 -12.33
C GLN A 44 19.42 -1.36 -12.36
N LYS A 45 20.59 -0.72 -12.26
CA LYS A 45 21.85 -1.44 -12.18
C LYS A 45 21.95 -2.14 -10.82
N PRO A 46 22.35 -3.42 -10.74
CA PRO A 46 22.58 -4.08 -9.47
C PRO A 46 23.55 -3.27 -8.58
N GLY A 47 23.18 -3.08 -7.31
CA GLY A 47 23.96 -2.32 -6.34
C GLY A 47 23.93 -0.80 -6.51
N SER A 48 23.09 -0.25 -7.40
CA SER A 48 22.96 1.21 -7.58
C SER A 48 21.91 1.88 -6.71
N LEU A 49 21.18 1.10 -5.90
CA LEU A 49 20.10 1.58 -5.05
C LEU A 49 20.26 1.02 -3.64
N ASP A 50 19.81 1.81 -2.66
CA ASP A 50 19.58 1.38 -1.29
C ASP A 50 18.09 1.13 -1.03
N GLU A 51 17.78 0.62 0.16
CA GLU A 51 16.40 0.29 0.56
C GLU A 51 15.49 1.52 0.59
N ILE A 52 16.03 2.68 1.00
CA ILE A 52 15.31 3.96 1.11
C ILE A 52 14.91 4.48 -0.28
N ALA A 53 15.78 4.37 -1.27
CA ALA A 53 15.48 4.77 -2.64
C ALA A 53 14.33 3.94 -3.22
N VAL A 54 14.29 2.63 -2.94
CA VAL A 54 13.20 1.75 -3.37
C VAL A 54 11.88 2.10 -2.69
N VAL A 55 11.89 2.38 -1.38
CA VAL A 55 10.69 2.82 -0.62
C VAL A 55 10.17 4.16 -1.15
N THR A 56 11.07 5.13 -1.31
CA THR A 56 10.73 6.46 -1.86
C THR A 56 10.07 6.32 -3.22
N ARG A 57 10.60 5.43 -4.06
CA ARG A 57 10.04 5.16 -5.39
C ARG A 57 8.68 4.46 -5.31
N LEU A 58 8.48 3.53 -4.38
CA LEU A 58 7.18 2.87 -4.16
C LEU A 58 6.09 3.89 -3.82
N GLU A 59 6.37 4.79 -2.87
CA GLU A 59 5.42 5.84 -2.47
C GLU A 59 5.10 6.78 -3.63
N GLU A 60 6.09 7.12 -4.44
CA GLU A 60 5.88 7.90 -5.66
C GLU A 60 4.96 7.16 -6.66
N GLN A 61 5.16 5.86 -6.89
CA GLN A 61 4.26 5.08 -7.76
C GLN A 61 2.84 5.01 -7.21
N ARG A 62 2.66 4.88 -5.89
CA ARG A 62 1.35 4.91 -5.23
C ARG A 62 0.66 6.27 -5.38
N ARG A 63 1.39 7.37 -5.20
CA ARG A 63 0.89 8.74 -5.39
C ARG A 63 0.44 8.97 -6.83
N ARG A 64 1.32 8.70 -7.80
CA ARG A 64 1.03 8.84 -9.24
C ARG A 64 -0.17 8.00 -9.67
N THR A 65 -0.24 6.74 -9.24
CA THR A 65 -1.37 5.86 -9.58
C THR A 65 -2.67 6.35 -8.92
N GLY A 66 -2.60 6.93 -7.73
CA GLY A 66 -3.76 7.59 -7.11
C GLY A 66 -4.24 8.80 -7.91
N GLU A 67 -3.35 9.65 -8.38
CA GLU A 67 -3.66 10.80 -9.25
C GLU A 67 -4.29 10.36 -10.58
N GLU A 68 -3.67 9.40 -11.28
CA GLU A 68 -4.15 8.83 -12.55
C GLU A 68 -5.55 8.22 -12.44
N THR A 69 -5.88 7.65 -11.27
CA THR A 69 -7.17 7.00 -11.00
C THR A 69 -8.17 7.89 -10.28
N GLN A 70 -7.86 9.19 -10.17
CA GLN A 70 -8.68 10.20 -9.47
C GLN A 70 -9.04 9.81 -8.03
N MET A 71 -8.17 9.03 -7.38
CA MET A 71 -8.29 8.60 -5.99
C MET A 71 -6.92 8.68 -5.32
N PRO A 72 -6.48 9.90 -4.92
CA PRO A 72 -5.15 10.14 -4.38
C PRO A 72 -4.80 9.25 -3.19
N LEU A 73 -3.51 8.93 -3.06
CA LEU A 73 -3.00 8.24 -1.87
C LEU A 73 -3.25 9.14 -0.65
N ARG A 74 -3.96 8.61 0.35
CA ARG A 74 -4.19 9.33 1.60
C ARG A 74 -2.97 9.31 2.50
N ASP A 75 -2.46 8.12 2.76
CA ASP A 75 -1.28 7.88 3.59
C ASP A 75 -0.77 6.45 3.35
N VAL A 76 0.43 6.17 3.81
CA VAL A 76 0.91 4.80 3.99
C VAL A 76 0.28 4.17 5.23
N SER A 77 -0.07 2.90 5.15
CA SER A 77 -0.70 2.18 6.27
C SER A 77 0.26 1.82 7.39
N PHE A 78 1.57 1.82 7.10
CA PHE A 78 2.68 1.51 8.00
C PHE A 78 3.99 1.91 7.30
N ASP A 79 5.08 2.01 8.07
CA ASP A 79 6.42 2.27 7.55
C ASP A 79 6.86 1.13 6.63
N THR A 80 7.12 1.44 5.37
CA THR A 80 7.42 0.41 4.37
C THR A 80 8.69 -0.35 4.74
N ILE A 81 8.56 -1.66 4.87
CA ILE A 81 9.70 -2.55 5.09
C ILE A 81 10.35 -2.84 3.73
N SER A 82 11.63 -2.49 3.60
CA SER A 82 12.47 -2.77 2.44
C SER A 82 13.81 -3.25 2.98
N GLY A 83 14.16 -4.50 2.72
CA GLY A 83 15.37 -5.14 3.22
C GLY A 83 16.09 -5.89 2.10
N ALA A 84 17.41 -5.73 2.04
CA ALA A 84 18.27 -6.45 1.10
C ALA A 84 19.37 -7.22 1.85
N GLY A 85 19.59 -8.48 1.48
CA GLY A 85 20.62 -9.32 2.09
C GLY A 85 20.27 -9.71 3.53
N PRO A 86 21.10 -9.38 4.54
CA PRO A 86 20.86 -9.76 5.94
C PRO A 86 19.85 -8.87 6.69
N ASN A 87 19.30 -7.85 6.03
CA ASN A 87 18.34 -6.89 6.61
C ASN A 87 16.89 -7.34 6.47
#